data_AF-A0A6C0ES24-F1
#
_entry.id   AF-A0A6C0ES24-F1
#
_cell.length_a   1.000
_cell.length_b   1.000
_cell.length_c   1.000
_cell.angle_alpha   90.00
_cell.angle_beta   90.00
_cell.angle_gamma   90.00
#
_symmetry.space_group_name_H-M   'P 1'
#
loop_
_entity.id
_entity.type
_entity.pdbx_description
1 polymer ?
#
loop_
_entity_poly.entity_id
_entity_poly.type
_entity_poly.pdbx_seq_one_letter_code
_entity_poly.pdbx_strand_id
1 'polypeptide(L)'
;MIGFFEEFFYVMHILIFQYLSVLANYSANQVLALFDTDTEKVGIKLFLLVSKKYSELKYGTLNVYEKNRTIKLAVDTIYKVSVEIYKKLNGVKSEPFSPLWISVFTLTPNLNNNEEYTVVENSVNEVLLKKLKSVMEENASENTNVDKLYTFKTPAYILCNVTNKFEKDDAKYFVEKSDVKFLSIEYSNPDMKEAIRFTLNKDLFQIGNEILSNAFVLRYLQYQSEHYVYANDYTITIIDDKVNQFTLTSKQYLLLEKNEYKIITKE
;
A
#
# COMPACT_ATOMS: atom_id res chain seq x y z
N MET A 1 -24.39 19.65 8.60
CA MET A 1 -24.20 18.60 7.58
C MET A 1 -24.78 19.03 6.23
N ILE A 2 -25.96 19.66 6.18
CA ILE A 2 -26.60 20.16 4.95
C ILE A 2 -25.76 21.24 4.23
N GLY A 3 -25.22 22.23 4.94
CA GLY A 3 -24.40 23.30 4.32
C GLY A 3 -23.10 22.83 3.66
N PHE A 4 -22.54 21.69 4.09
CA PHE A 4 -21.35 21.11 3.45
C PHE A 4 -21.66 20.53 2.07
N PHE A 5 -22.85 19.94 1.91
CA PHE A 5 -23.30 19.43 0.61
C PHE A 5 -23.60 20.57 -0.36
N GLU A 6 -24.18 21.67 0.12
CA GLU A 6 -24.45 22.86 -0.71
C GLU A 6 -23.16 23.51 -1.24
N GLU A 7 -22.14 23.69 -0.39
CA GLU A 7 -20.84 24.18 -0.83
C GLU A 7 -20.15 23.21 -1.81
N PHE A 8 -20.27 21.91 -1.59
CA PHE A 8 -19.73 20.89 -2.49
C PHE A 8 -20.41 20.92 -3.87
N PHE A 9 -21.74 20.96 -3.93
CA PHE A 9 -22.47 21.06 -5.19
C PHE A 9 -22.15 22.37 -5.92
N TYR A 10 -21.98 23.46 -5.19
CA TYR A 10 -21.58 24.74 -5.75
C TYR A 10 -20.18 24.68 -6.39
N VAL A 11 -19.20 24.07 -5.71
CA VAL A 11 -17.84 23.89 -6.26
C VAL A 11 -17.84 22.94 -7.46
N MET A 12 -18.55 21.82 -7.38
CA MET A 12 -18.69 20.88 -8.50
C MET A 12 -19.39 21.53 -9.70
N HIS A 13 -20.39 22.37 -9.46
CA HIS A 13 -21.07 23.11 -10.51
C HIS A 13 -20.13 24.10 -11.20
N ILE A 14 -19.31 24.85 -10.46
CA ILE A 14 -18.29 25.74 -11.02
C ILE A 14 -17.28 24.96 -11.87
N LEU A 15 -16.78 23.82 -11.36
CA LEU A 15 -15.80 22.99 -12.08
C LEU A 15 -16.39 22.40 -13.37
N ILE A 16 -17.63 21.91 -13.33
CA ILE A 16 -18.34 21.38 -14.50
C ILE A 16 -18.61 22.49 -15.52
N PHE A 17 -19.00 23.69 -15.08
CA PHE A 17 -19.26 24.83 -15.98
C PHE A 17 -17.97 25.38 -16.61
N GLN A 18 -16.87 25.40 -15.86
CA GLN A 18 -15.55 25.69 -16.40
C GLN A 18 -15.14 24.63 -17.45
N TYR A 19 -15.41 23.35 -17.18
CA TYR A 19 -15.13 22.28 -18.13
C TYR A 19 -15.95 22.40 -19.43
N LEU A 20 -17.26 22.64 -19.31
CA LEU A 20 -18.17 22.84 -20.44
C LEU A 20 -17.83 24.09 -21.26
N SER A 21 -17.44 25.19 -20.62
CA SER A 21 -17.05 26.41 -21.34
C SER A 21 -15.72 26.25 -22.09
N VAL A 22 -14.76 25.48 -21.56
CA VAL A 22 -13.53 25.13 -22.28
C VAL A 22 -13.83 24.24 -23.47
N LEU A 23 -14.72 23.26 -23.31
CA LEU A 23 -15.15 22.37 -24.40
C LEU A 23 -15.90 23.14 -25.49
N ALA A 24 -16.84 24.02 -25.11
CA ALA A 24 -17.58 24.86 -26.05
C ALA A 24 -16.66 25.83 -26.82
N ASN A 25 -15.69 26.44 -26.14
CA ASN A 25 -14.68 27.29 -26.78
C ASN A 25 -13.75 26.48 -27.70
N TYR A 26 -13.39 25.26 -27.31
CA TYR A 26 -12.62 24.34 -28.15
C TYR A 26 -13.39 23.98 -29.43
N SER A 27 -14.67 23.62 -29.31
CA SER A 27 -15.55 23.34 -30.45
C SER A 27 -15.72 24.55 -31.37
N ALA A 28 -15.95 25.74 -30.82
CA ALA A 28 -16.08 26.98 -31.59
C ALA A 28 -14.78 27.33 -32.34
N ASN A 29 -13.62 27.11 -31.72
CA ASN A 29 -12.32 27.36 -32.33
C ASN A 29 -11.97 26.33 -33.42
N GLN A 30 -12.41 25.08 -33.29
CA GLN A 30 -12.27 24.06 -34.34
C GLN A 30 -13.12 24.39 -35.58
N VAL A 31 -14.33 24.92 -35.37
CA VAL A 31 -15.19 25.40 -36.47
C VAL A 31 -14.58 26.61 -37.17
N LEU A 32 -13.95 27.53 -36.43
CA LEU A 32 -13.26 28.69 -37.00
C LEU A 32 -11.95 28.32 -37.73
N ALA A 33 -11.24 27.28 -37.30
CA ALA A 33 -9.99 26.80 -37.91
C ALA A 33 -10.18 25.98 -39.20
N LEU A 34 -11.40 25.49 -39.48
CA LEU A 34 -11.74 24.86 -40.76
C LEU A 34 -11.84 25.86 -41.92
N PHE A 35 -11.95 27.16 -41.59
CA PHE A 35 -11.87 28.24 -42.55
C PHE A 35 -10.44 28.83 -42.52
N ASP A 36 -9.60 28.37 -43.47
CA ASP A 36 -8.37 29.01 -43.99
C ASP A 36 -6.98 28.44 -43.54
N THR A 37 -6.33 27.72 -44.47
CA THR A 37 -4.89 27.38 -44.65
C THR A 37 -4.07 26.48 -43.69
N ASP A 38 -3.21 25.66 -44.32
CA ASP A 38 -2.02 24.91 -43.83
C ASP A 38 -2.19 24.06 -42.54
N THR A 39 -2.78 22.87 -42.73
CA THR A 39 -3.24 21.95 -41.69
C THR A 39 -2.19 21.54 -40.65
N GLU A 40 -0.91 21.51 -41.02
CA GLU A 40 0.19 21.13 -40.11
C GLU A 40 0.47 22.20 -39.05
N LYS A 41 0.50 23.48 -39.44
CA LYS A 41 0.69 24.61 -38.51
C LYS A 41 -0.50 24.80 -37.58
N VAL A 42 -1.70 24.51 -38.08
CA VAL A 42 -2.93 24.50 -37.26
C VAL A 42 -2.86 23.40 -36.20
N GLY A 43 -2.45 22.18 -36.58
CA GLY A 43 -2.29 21.06 -35.65
C GLY A 43 -1.31 21.34 -34.51
N ILE A 44 -0.14 21.92 -34.83
CA ILE A 44 0.87 22.26 -33.82
C ILE A 44 0.36 23.35 -32.86
N LYS A 45 -0.29 24.41 -33.39
CA LYS A 45 -0.87 25.47 -32.55
C LYS A 45 -1.97 24.93 -31.64
N LEU A 46 -2.83 24.05 -32.16
CA LEU A 46 -3.88 23.41 -31.40
C LEU A 46 -3.31 22.53 -30.28
N PHE A 47 -2.32 21.70 -30.59
CA PHE A 47 -1.65 20.85 -29.60
C PHE A 47 -1.03 21.67 -28.47
N LEU A 48 -0.32 22.75 -28.78
CA LEU A 48 0.29 23.64 -27.79
C LEU A 48 -0.77 24.35 -26.93
N LEU A 49 -1.87 24.80 -27.54
CA LEU A 49 -2.96 25.46 -26.83
C LEU A 49 -3.66 24.50 -25.86
N VAL A 50 -3.98 23.28 -26.30
CA VAL A 50 -4.58 22.23 -25.47
C VAL A 50 -3.63 21.84 -24.33
N SER A 51 -2.35 21.62 -24.63
CA SER A 51 -1.34 21.26 -23.62
C SER A 51 -1.14 22.35 -22.57
N LYS A 52 -1.13 23.63 -23.00
CA LYS A 52 -1.06 24.78 -22.10
C LYS A 52 -2.29 24.87 -21.21
N LYS A 53 -3.49 24.75 -21.78
CA LYS A 53 -4.75 24.83 -21.02
C LYS A 53 -4.91 23.66 -20.06
N TYR A 54 -4.54 22.45 -20.48
CA TYR A 54 -4.49 21.28 -19.61
C TYR A 54 -3.52 21.49 -18.43
N SER A 55 -2.35 22.05 -18.68
CA SER A 55 -1.38 22.36 -17.63
C SER A 55 -1.92 23.43 -16.66
N GLU A 56 -2.46 24.54 -17.18
CA GLU A 56 -3.08 25.59 -16.36
C GLU A 56 -4.20 25.02 -15.47
N LEU A 57 -5.05 24.14 -16.02
CA LEU A 57 -6.09 23.45 -15.27
C LEU A 57 -5.49 22.54 -14.20
N LYS A 58 -4.59 21.63 -14.56
CA LYS A 58 -3.96 20.67 -13.63
C LYS A 58 -3.26 21.38 -12.48
N TYR A 59 -2.41 22.36 -12.78
CA TYR A 59 -1.67 23.11 -11.76
C TYR A 59 -2.60 24.05 -10.98
N GLY A 60 -3.62 24.63 -11.62
CA GLY A 60 -4.65 25.42 -10.97
C GLY A 60 -5.42 24.61 -9.93
N THR A 61 -5.87 23.41 -10.27
CA THR A 61 -6.58 22.50 -9.35
C THR A 61 -5.67 22.03 -8.22
N LEU A 62 -4.41 21.71 -8.50
CA LEU A 62 -3.44 21.30 -7.49
C LEU A 62 -3.20 22.44 -6.49
N ASN A 63 -3.03 23.66 -6.98
CA ASN A 63 -2.82 24.85 -6.16
C ASN A 63 -4.04 25.18 -5.28
N VAL A 64 -5.27 24.99 -5.78
CA VAL A 64 -6.50 25.12 -4.98
C VAL A 64 -6.56 24.04 -3.90
N TYR A 65 -6.26 22.79 -4.24
CA TYR A 65 -6.22 21.68 -3.30
C TYR A 65 -5.17 21.88 -2.21
N GLU A 66 -3.96 22.33 -2.56
CA GLU A 66 -2.87 22.52 -1.59
C GLU A 66 -3.07 23.74 -0.68
N LYS A 67 -3.63 24.84 -1.21
CA LYS A 67 -3.82 26.08 -0.43
C LYS A 67 -5.08 26.08 0.43
N ASN A 68 -6.13 25.39 0.00
CA ASN A 68 -7.39 25.39 0.73
C ASN A 68 -7.52 24.13 1.60
N ARG A 69 -7.29 24.31 2.90
CA ARG A 69 -7.40 23.24 3.91
C ARG A 69 -8.76 22.54 3.90
N THR A 70 -9.85 23.25 3.71
CA THR A 70 -11.21 22.68 3.69
C THR A 70 -11.40 21.78 2.49
N ILE A 71 -10.99 22.24 1.31
CA ILE A 71 -11.05 21.44 0.06
C ILE A 71 -10.19 20.19 0.21
N LYS A 72 -8.96 20.34 0.72
CA LYS A 72 -8.06 19.21 0.97
C LYS A 72 -8.70 18.15 1.86
N LEU A 73 -9.22 18.57 3.02
CA LEU A 73 -9.88 17.67 3.97
C LEU A 73 -11.10 16.98 3.34
N ALA A 74 -11.91 17.70 2.57
CA ALA A 74 -13.08 17.14 1.90
C ALA A 74 -12.69 16.06 0.88
N VAL A 75 -11.75 16.39 -0.01
CA VAL A 75 -11.24 15.46 -1.04
C VAL A 75 -10.59 14.24 -0.40
N ASP A 76 -9.73 14.42 0.60
CA ASP A 76 -9.08 13.33 1.33
C ASP A 76 -10.10 12.42 2.03
N THR A 77 -11.15 13.00 2.60
CA THR A 77 -12.21 12.25 3.28
C THR A 77 -13.03 11.43 2.30
N ILE A 78 -13.48 12.04 1.19
CA ILE A 78 -14.24 11.36 0.14
C ILE A 78 -13.41 10.22 -0.45
N TYR A 79 -12.15 10.48 -0.77
CA TYR A 79 -11.23 9.47 -1.29
C TYR A 79 -11.12 8.28 -0.32
N LYS A 80 -10.83 8.54 0.97
CA LYS A 80 -10.76 7.48 1.99
C LYS A 80 -12.04 6.67 2.09
N VAL A 81 -13.20 7.33 2.15
CA VAL A 81 -14.50 6.64 2.23
C VAL A 81 -14.74 5.79 0.98
N SER A 82 -14.46 6.32 -0.21
CA SER A 82 -14.64 5.58 -1.47
C SER A 82 -13.76 4.33 -1.55
N VAL A 83 -12.51 4.41 -1.07
CA VAL A 83 -11.59 3.29 -1.00
C VAL A 83 -12.09 2.21 -0.04
N GLU A 84 -12.58 2.60 1.14
CA GLU A 84 -13.13 1.64 2.11
C GLU A 84 -14.41 0.97 1.61
N ILE A 85 -15.28 1.70 0.91
CA ILE A 85 -16.45 1.12 0.23
C ILE A 85 -16.00 0.10 -0.82
N TYR A 86 -15.03 0.47 -1.66
CA TYR A 86 -14.49 -0.42 -2.69
C TYR A 86 -13.90 -1.71 -2.09
N LYS A 87 -13.09 -1.60 -1.03
CA LYS A 87 -12.53 -2.77 -0.34
C LYS A 87 -13.63 -3.68 0.18
N LYS A 88 -14.64 -3.11 0.86
CA LYS A 88 -15.76 -3.87 1.41
C LYS A 88 -16.58 -4.59 0.33
N LEU A 89 -16.82 -3.94 -0.80
CA LEU A 89 -17.54 -4.54 -1.94
C LEU A 89 -16.78 -5.71 -2.56
N ASN A 90 -15.44 -5.65 -2.58
CA ASN A 90 -14.59 -6.68 -3.15
C ASN A 90 -14.07 -7.70 -2.12
N GLY A 91 -14.52 -7.64 -0.86
CA GLY A 91 -14.07 -8.54 0.20
C GLY A 91 -12.59 -8.39 0.57
N VAL A 92 -11.95 -7.27 0.19
CA VAL A 92 -10.55 -6.97 0.54
C VAL A 92 -10.48 -6.64 2.02
N LYS A 93 -9.54 -7.27 2.73
CA LYS A 93 -9.35 -7.00 4.16
C LYS A 93 -8.83 -5.58 4.40
N SER A 94 -9.16 -5.03 5.56
CA SER A 94 -8.75 -3.69 5.99
C SER A 94 -8.08 -3.76 7.36
N GLU A 95 -7.02 -2.96 7.55
CA GLU A 95 -6.37 -2.82 8.85
C GLU A 95 -7.19 -1.88 9.75
N PRO A 96 -7.03 -1.95 11.08
CA PRO A 96 -7.62 -0.98 11.98
C PRO A 96 -7.20 0.46 11.64
N PHE A 97 -8.12 1.41 11.81
CA PHE A 97 -7.83 2.84 11.63
C PHE A 97 -6.83 3.41 12.64
N SER A 98 -6.62 2.70 13.78
CA SER A 98 -5.66 3.11 14.79
C SER A 98 -4.25 3.19 14.17
N PRO A 99 -3.46 4.23 14.48
CA PRO A 99 -2.08 4.32 14.04
C PRO A 99 -1.15 3.30 14.72
N LEU A 100 -1.62 2.68 15.81
CA LEU A 100 -0.85 1.77 16.64
C LEU A 100 -1.66 0.50 16.92
N TRP A 101 -1.14 -0.64 16.45
CA TRP A 101 -1.76 -1.94 16.69
C TRP A 101 -0.75 -3.08 16.55
N ILE A 102 -1.09 -4.20 17.19
CA ILE A 102 -0.44 -5.50 17.04
C ILE A 102 -1.44 -6.41 16.33
N SER A 103 -0.95 -7.20 15.38
CA SER A 103 -1.71 -8.23 14.68
C SER A 103 -1.03 -9.58 14.85
N VAL A 104 -1.81 -10.61 15.14
CA VAL A 104 -1.38 -12.01 15.10
C VAL A 104 -2.12 -12.67 13.95
N PHE A 105 -1.39 -12.95 12.87
CA PHE A 105 -1.92 -13.71 11.74
C PHE A 105 -1.48 -15.15 11.88
N THR A 106 -2.42 -16.08 11.87
CA THR A 106 -2.17 -17.53 11.95
C THR A 106 -2.59 -18.20 10.65
N LEU A 107 -1.76 -19.12 10.17
CA LEU A 107 -1.98 -19.91 8.96
C LEU A 107 -1.76 -21.38 9.28
N THR A 108 -2.82 -22.17 9.11
CA THR A 108 -2.78 -23.62 9.33
C THR A 108 -2.33 -24.36 8.07
N PRO A 109 -1.89 -25.64 8.17
CA PRO A 109 -1.51 -26.45 7.01
C PRO A 109 -2.63 -26.64 5.99
N ASN A 110 -3.89 -26.58 6.44
CA ASN A 110 -5.08 -26.67 5.59
C ASN A 110 -5.42 -25.33 4.91
N LEU A 111 -4.51 -24.35 4.95
CA LEU A 111 -4.67 -23.00 4.41
C LEU A 111 -5.80 -22.19 5.07
N ASN A 112 -6.38 -22.66 6.18
CA ASN A 112 -7.24 -21.84 7.00
C ASN A 112 -6.40 -20.79 7.72
N ASN A 113 -6.88 -19.55 7.75
CA ASN A 113 -6.19 -18.45 8.40
C ASN A 113 -7.11 -17.64 9.31
N ASN A 114 -6.54 -17.11 10.38
CA ASN A 114 -7.20 -16.17 11.28
C ASN A 114 -6.28 -14.98 11.55
N GLU A 115 -6.85 -13.81 11.80
CA GLU A 115 -6.08 -12.60 12.07
C GLU A 115 -6.75 -11.81 13.19
N GLU A 116 -6.01 -11.63 14.28
CA GLU A 116 -6.50 -10.95 15.47
C GLU A 116 -5.73 -9.67 15.71
N TYR A 117 -6.48 -8.60 16.02
CA TYR A 117 -5.93 -7.26 16.22
C TYR A 117 -6.04 -6.84 17.67
N THR A 118 -4.95 -6.31 18.20
CA THR A 118 -4.90 -5.64 19.50
C THR A 118 -4.50 -4.18 19.30
N VAL A 119 -5.44 -3.27 19.51
CA VAL A 119 -5.18 -1.82 19.47
C VAL A 119 -4.42 -1.40 20.72
N VAL A 120 -3.50 -0.44 20.58
CA VAL A 120 -2.74 0.10 21.71
C VAL A 120 -2.88 1.63 21.74
N GLU A 121 -3.20 2.16 22.92
CA GLU A 121 -3.57 3.58 23.08
C GLU A 121 -2.37 4.47 23.44
N ASN A 122 -1.27 3.94 24.01
CA ASN A 122 -0.16 4.73 24.55
C ASN A 122 1.21 4.35 23.97
N SER A 123 2.03 5.37 23.70
CA SER A 123 3.32 5.31 23.00
C SER A 123 4.54 5.38 23.92
N VAL A 124 4.69 4.44 24.85
CA VAL A 124 5.98 4.25 25.51
C VAL A 124 6.56 2.96 24.97
N ASN A 125 7.62 3.06 24.17
CA ASN A 125 8.25 1.95 23.46
C ASN A 125 8.49 0.72 24.36
N GLU A 126 8.82 0.92 25.63
CA GLU A 126 8.99 -0.19 26.60
C GLU A 126 7.68 -0.92 26.95
N VAL A 127 6.58 -0.19 27.15
CA VAL A 127 5.26 -0.78 27.45
C VAL A 127 4.74 -1.51 26.22
N LEU A 128 5.00 -0.96 25.03
CA LEU A 128 4.66 -1.59 23.75
C LEU A 128 5.42 -2.89 23.53
N LEU A 129 6.72 -2.89 23.79
CA LEU A 129 7.55 -4.10 23.69
C LEU A 129 7.12 -5.16 24.70
N LYS A 130 6.78 -4.78 25.94
CA LYS A 130 6.21 -5.69 26.93
C LYS A 130 4.89 -6.30 26.45
N LYS A 131 4.00 -5.48 25.85
CA LYS A 131 2.72 -5.95 25.32
C LYS A 131 2.90 -6.84 24.08
N LEU A 132 3.87 -6.55 23.23
CA LEU A 132 4.24 -7.41 22.10
C LEU A 132 4.74 -8.77 22.61
N LYS A 133 5.64 -8.77 23.58
CA LYS A 133 6.16 -9.99 24.22
C LYS A 133 5.04 -10.78 24.89
N SER A 134 4.13 -10.15 25.62
CA SER A 134 3.02 -10.87 26.27
C SER A 134 2.10 -11.53 25.23
N VAL A 135 1.72 -10.82 24.17
CA VAL A 135 0.93 -11.38 23.07
C VAL A 135 1.64 -12.57 22.43
N MET A 136 2.96 -12.49 22.27
CA MET A 136 3.77 -13.55 21.69
C MET A 136 3.95 -14.76 22.60
N GLU A 137 4.10 -14.55 23.91
CA GLU A 137 4.16 -15.61 24.91
C GLU A 137 2.81 -16.32 25.06
N GLU A 138 1.70 -15.57 25.07
CA GLU A 138 0.33 -16.12 25.07
C GLU A 138 0.07 -16.99 23.84
N ASN A 139 0.66 -16.64 22.69
CA ASN A 139 0.50 -17.37 21.43
C ASN A 139 1.61 -18.39 21.17
N ALA A 140 2.61 -18.53 22.05
CA ALA A 140 3.74 -19.45 21.85
C ALA A 140 3.36 -20.94 22.05
N SER A 141 2.22 -21.20 22.70
CA SER A 141 1.91 -22.50 23.32
C SER A 141 1.01 -23.44 22.50
N GLU A 142 0.62 -23.10 21.27
CA GLU A 142 -0.30 -23.94 20.50
C GLU A 142 0.22 -24.27 19.08
N ASN A 143 0.50 -25.56 18.89
CA ASN A 143 0.80 -26.31 17.66
C ASN A 143 2.04 -25.88 16.85
N THR A 144 3.02 -26.80 16.77
CA THR A 144 4.24 -26.70 15.95
C THR A 144 3.99 -26.58 14.45
N ASN A 145 2.78 -26.88 13.98
CA ASN A 145 2.45 -26.93 12.56
C ASN A 145 1.70 -25.68 12.05
N VAL A 146 1.60 -24.61 12.85
CA VAL A 146 0.90 -23.38 12.45
C VAL A 146 1.92 -22.28 12.15
N ASP A 147 1.86 -21.72 10.95
CA ASP A 147 2.63 -20.55 10.55
C ASP A 147 2.03 -19.30 11.22
N LYS A 148 2.79 -18.64 12.10
CA LYS A 148 2.37 -17.39 12.73
C LYS A 148 3.18 -16.22 12.17
N LEU A 149 2.50 -15.09 11.99
CA LEU A 149 3.09 -13.80 11.66
C LEU A 149 2.61 -12.77 12.68
N TYR A 150 3.56 -12.26 13.46
CA TYR A 150 3.35 -11.13 14.34
C TYR A 150 3.67 -9.86 13.57
N THR A 151 2.71 -8.96 13.46
CA THR A 151 2.90 -7.65 12.84
C THR A 151 2.64 -6.56 13.87
N PHE A 152 3.58 -5.63 14.01
CA PHE A 152 3.44 -4.47 14.87
C PHE A 152 3.56 -3.21 14.02
N LYS A 153 2.51 -2.39 14.02
CA LYS A 153 2.47 -1.15 13.24
C LYS A 153 2.49 0.06 14.16
N THR A 154 3.36 1.00 13.86
CA THR A 154 3.42 2.33 14.47
C THR A 154 3.34 3.41 13.38
N PRO A 155 3.21 4.70 13.73
CA PRO A 155 3.35 5.79 12.75
C PRO A 155 4.70 5.86 12.02
N ALA A 156 5.76 5.25 12.58
CA ALA A 156 7.13 5.43 12.10
C ALA A 156 7.73 4.18 11.43
N TYR A 157 7.23 2.98 11.77
CA TYR A 157 7.78 1.71 11.32
C TYR A 157 6.77 0.58 11.47
N ILE A 158 7.00 -0.51 10.72
CA ILE A 158 6.27 -1.77 10.84
C ILE A 158 7.28 -2.87 11.14
N LEU A 159 7.06 -3.65 12.20
CA LEU A 159 7.84 -4.84 12.50
C LEU A 159 7.07 -6.10 12.13
N CYS A 160 7.76 -7.04 11.49
CA CYS A 160 7.23 -8.36 11.14
C CYS A 160 8.15 -9.43 11.70
N ASN A 161 7.58 -10.39 12.43
CA ASN A 161 8.31 -11.53 13.00
C ASN A 161 7.51 -12.81 12.84
N VAL A 162 8.21 -13.88 12.49
CA VAL A 162 7.73 -15.21 12.16
C VAL A 162 8.27 -16.24 13.14
N THR A 163 9.50 -16.06 13.62
CA THR A 163 10.20 -17.02 14.49
C THR A 163 9.82 -16.94 15.97
N ASN A 164 8.99 -15.97 16.37
CA ASN A 164 8.70 -15.65 17.77
C ASN A 164 9.95 -15.26 18.58
N LYS A 165 11.09 -15.07 17.91
CA LYS A 165 12.39 -14.77 18.54
C LYS A 165 12.60 -13.26 18.60
N PHE A 166 11.86 -12.60 19.50
CA PHE A 166 12.36 -11.36 20.09
C PHE A 166 13.09 -11.76 21.37
N GLU A 167 14.33 -12.20 21.25
CA GLU A 167 15.11 -12.71 22.38
C GLU A 167 15.27 -11.71 23.53
N LYS A 168 15.61 -12.28 24.69
CA LYS A 168 15.27 -11.79 26.03
C LYS A 168 16.20 -10.70 26.59
N ASP A 169 17.30 -10.35 25.92
CA ASP A 169 18.33 -9.43 26.47
C ASP A 169 18.80 -8.31 25.53
N ASP A 170 18.27 -8.18 24.32
CA ASP A 170 18.62 -7.05 23.45
C ASP A 170 17.81 -5.80 23.82
N ALA A 171 18.26 -5.13 24.87
CA ALA A 171 17.84 -3.77 25.27
C ALA A 171 18.17 -2.68 24.22
N LYS A 172 18.39 -3.07 22.96
CA LYS A 172 18.57 -2.22 21.80
C LYS A 172 17.70 -2.72 20.65
N TYR A 173 16.38 -2.70 20.85
CA TYR A 173 15.45 -2.45 19.74
C TYR A 173 15.64 -1.01 19.27
N PHE A 174 16.84 -0.69 18.76
CA PHE A 174 16.94 0.43 17.85
C PHE A 174 16.18 0.00 16.63
N VAL A 175 15.01 0.60 16.46
CA VAL A 175 14.34 0.59 15.17
C VAL A 175 15.22 1.40 14.25
N GLU A 176 16.20 0.70 13.69
CA GLU A 176 17.12 1.20 12.70
C GLU A 176 16.65 0.68 11.34
N LYS A 177 16.65 1.58 10.37
CA LYS A 177 16.25 1.23 9.00
C LYS A 177 17.28 0.31 8.38
N SER A 178 16.79 -0.65 7.63
CA SER A 178 17.59 -1.41 6.69
C SER A 178 17.79 -0.58 5.41
N ASP A 179 19.01 -0.58 4.89
CA ASP A 179 19.36 0.04 3.60
C ASP A 179 19.08 -0.89 2.41
N VAL A 180 18.59 -2.12 2.66
CA VAL A 180 18.18 -3.09 1.64
C VAL A 180 17.08 -2.50 0.76
N LYS A 181 17.20 -2.71 -0.56
CA LYS A 181 16.23 -2.29 -1.55
C LYS A 181 15.97 -3.41 -2.55
N PHE A 182 14.72 -3.52 -2.96
CA PHE A 182 14.30 -4.42 -4.04
C PHE A 182 13.75 -3.58 -5.20
N LEU A 183 14.19 -3.90 -6.41
CA LEU A 183 13.69 -3.26 -7.64
C LEU A 183 12.32 -3.83 -8.02
N SER A 184 12.12 -5.13 -7.84
CA SER A 184 10.84 -5.79 -8.00
C SER A 184 10.71 -6.99 -7.07
N ILE A 185 9.45 -7.26 -6.71
CA ILE A 185 9.02 -8.44 -5.96
C ILE A 185 7.72 -8.86 -6.65
N GLU A 186 7.68 -10.09 -7.15
CA GLU A 186 6.56 -10.60 -7.95
C GLU A 186 6.11 -11.95 -7.40
N TYR A 187 4.83 -12.05 -7.08
CA TYR A 187 4.17 -13.28 -6.68
C TYR A 187 3.61 -13.99 -7.90
N SER A 188 3.87 -15.29 -8.03
CA SER A 188 3.29 -16.13 -9.06
C SER A 188 2.84 -17.47 -8.49
N ASN A 189 1.79 -18.03 -9.05
CA ASN A 189 1.34 -19.39 -8.76
C ASN A 189 1.11 -20.13 -10.11
N PRO A 190 1.38 -21.45 -10.20
CA PRO A 190 1.18 -22.20 -11.44
C PRO A 190 -0.22 -22.08 -12.06
N ASP A 191 -1.24 -21.89 -11.22
CA ASP A 191 -2.64 -21.73 -11.66
C ASP A 191 -3.01 -20.27 -11.98
N MET A 192 -2.04 -19.35 -11.99
CA MET A 192 -2.21 -17.95 -12.35
C MET A 192 -1.58 -17.63 -13.70
N LYS A 193 -2.28 -16.82 -14.50
CA LYS A 193 -1.77 -16.34 -15.80
C LYS A 193 -0.81 -15.16 -15.67
N GLU A 194 -1.06 -14.30 -14.69
CA GLU A 194 -0.32 -13.05 -14.48
C GLU A 194 0.24 -13.02 -13.06
N ALA A 195 1.46 -12.55 -12.91
CA ALA A 195 2.10 -12.37 -11.61
C ALA A 195 1.61 -11.07 -10.95
N ILE A 196 1.50 -11.08 -9.62
CA ILE A 196 1.12 -9.91 -8.83
C ILE A 196 2.40 -9.22 -8.36
N ARG A 197 2.54 -7.93 -8.66
CA ARG A 197 3.69 -7.15 -8.21
C ARG A 197 3.48 -6.65 -6.77
N PHE A 198 4.35 -7.05 -5.86
CA PHE A 198 4.32 -6.57 -4.50
C PHE A 198 5.00 -5.21 -4.39
N THR A 199 4.26 -4.24 -3.86
CA THR A 199 4.79 -2.94 -3.44
C THR A 199 4.82 -2.90 -1.92
N LEU A 200 5.99 -3.19 -1.34
CA LEU A 200 6.16 -3.19 0.11
C LEU A 200 6.23 -1.77 0.67
N ASN A 201 5.62 -1.55 1.83
CA ASN A 201 5.76 -0.29 2.54
C ASN A 201 7.23 -0.10 2.99
N LYS A 202 7.82 1.07 2.72
CA LYS A 202 9.16 1.46 3.20
C LYS A 202 9.33 1.29 4.71
N ASP A 203 8.24 1.38 5.47
CA ASP A 203 8.24 1.26 6.93
C ASP A 203 8.55 -0.18 7.39
N LEU A 204 8.45 -1.18 6.50
CA LEU A 204 8.86 -2.57 6.73
C LEU A 204 10.37 -2.80 6.64
N PHE A 205 11.14 -1.85 6.10
CA PHE A 205 12.59 -2.01 5.93
C PHE A 205 13.31 -1.62 7.23
N GLN A 206 13.15 -2.45 8.25
CA GLN A 206 13.84 -2.35 9.54
C GLN A 206 14.81 -3.52 9.70
N ILE A 207 15.93 -3.28 10.38
CA ILE A 207 16.86 -4.35 10.74
C ILE A 207 16.15 -5.36 11.64
N GLY A 208 16.30 -6.64 11.35
CA GLY A 208 15.69 -7.75 12.07
C GLY A 208 14.27 -8.12 11.62
N ASN A 209 13.69 -7.40 10.66
CA ASN A 209 12.38 -7.77 10.14
C ASN A 209 12.42 -9.04 9.30
N GLU A 210 11.43 -9.90 9.51
CA GLU A 210 11.20 -11.13 8.77
C GLU A 210 10.01 -10.90 7.82
N ILE A 211 10.30 -10.79 6.51
CA ILE A 211 9.29 -10.47 5.48
C ILE A 211 9.16 -11.60 4.46
N LEU A 212 8.05 -11.59 3.71
CA LEU A 212 7.78 -12.54 2.61
C LEU A 212 7.72 -14.01 3.04
N SER A 213 7.48 -14.28 4.33
CA SER A 213 7.11 -15.62 4.80
C SER A 213 5.74 -16.04 4.26
N ASN A 214 5.43 -17.34 4.37
CA ASN A 214 4.16 -17.90 3.91
C ASN A 214 2.92 -17.13 4.40
N ALA A 215 2.85 -16.91 5.72
CA ALA A 215 1.80 -16.12 6.35
C ALA A 215 1.80 -14.65 5.89
N PHE A 216 2.98 -14.06 5.69
CA PHE A 216 3.10 -12.70 5.16
C PHE A 216 2.53 -12.57 3.75
N VAL A 217 2.87 -13.53 2.87
CA VAL A 217 2.41 -13.54 1.48
C VAL A 217 0.89 -13.65 1.42
N LEU A 218 0.29 -14.62 2.12
CA LEU A 218 -1.17 -14.74 2.16
C LEU A 218 -1.83 -13.48 2.73
N ARG A 219 -1.29 -12.94 3.83
CA ARG A 219 -1.80 -11.68 4.40
C ARG A 219 -1.71 -10.57 3.35
N TYR A 220 -0.60 -10.41 2.64
CA TYR A 220 -0.48 -9.38 1.60
C TYR A 220 -1.54 -9.54 0.51
N LEU A 221 -1.74 -10.76 0.01
CA LEU A 221 -2.73 -11.08 -1.03
C LEU A 221 -4.17 -10.79 -0.59
N GLN A 222 -4.52 -10.99 0.68
CA GLN A 222 -5.84 -10.68 1.23
C GLN A 222 -6.13 -9.17 1.36
N TYR A 223 -5.09 -8.33 1.30
CA TYR A 223 -5.17 -6.88 1.50
C TYR A 223 -5.03 -6.07 0.20
N GLN A 224 -4.86 -6.76 -0.93
CA GLN A 224 -4.81 -6.18 -2.26
C GLN A 224 -6.05 -6.61 -3.08
N SER A 225 -6.30 -5.96 -4.22
CA SER A 225 -7.54 -6.12 -4.99
C SER A 225 -7.43 -6.93 -6.28
N GLU A 226 -6.23 -7.31 -6.69
CA GLU A 226 -5.99 -8.19 -7.84
C GLU A 226 -6.41 -9.62 -7.50
N HIS A 227 -6.84 -10.36 -8.53
CA HIS A 227 -7.22 -11.76 -8.37
C HIS A 227 -5.98 -12.63 -8.12
N TYR A 228 -6.04 -13.53 -7.14
CA TYR A 228 -4.95 -14.45 -6.82
C TYR A 228 -5.44 -15.87 -6.56
N VAL A 229 -4.58 -16.85 -6.85
CA VAL A 229 -4.72 -18.24 -6.41
C VAL A 229 -3.61 -18.49 -5.40
N TYR A 230 -3.97 -18.94 -4.21
CA TYR A 230 -3.00 -19.23 -3.15
C TYR A 230 -2.90 -20.72 -2.88
N ALA A 231 -1.73 -21.28 -3.17
CA ALA A 231 -1.34 -22.64 -2.85
C ALA A 231 0.17 -22.69 -2.54
N ASN A 232 0.63 -23.68 -1.77
CA ASN A 232 2.01 -23.75 -1.27
C ASN A 232 3.10 -23.93 -2.36
N ASP A 233 2.71 -24.13 -3.62
CA ASP A 233 3.58 -24.21 -4.79
C ASP A 233 3.82 -22.85 -5.47
N TYR A 234 3.34 -21.75 -4.87
CA TYR A 234 3.66 -20.41 -5.32
C TYR A 234 5.18 -20.11 -5.23
N THR A 235 5.60 -19.13 -6.02
CA THR A 235 6.96 -18.58 -5.99
C THR A 235 6.93 -17.06 -5.86
N ILE A 236 7.95 -16.50 -5.19
CA ILE A 236 8.21 -15.06 -5.17
C ILE A 236 9.51 -14.80 -5.92
N THR A 237 9.45 -14.14 -7.07
CA THR A 237 10.64 -13.68 -7.79
C THR A 237 11.02 -12.29 -7.31
N ILE A 238 12.30 -12.11 -6.95
CA ILE A 238 12.83 -10.87 -6.40
C ILE A 238 14.03 -10.44 -7.21
N ILE A 239 14.08 -9.15 -7.56
CA ILE A 239 15.26 -8.49 -8.13
C ILE A 239 15.73 -7.45 -7.12
N ASP A 240 16.96 -7.62 -6.62
CA ASP A 240 17.56 -6.68 -5.66
C ASP A 240 18.16 -5.44 -6.34
N ASP A 241 18.66 -4.50 -5.55
CA ASP A 241 19.30 -3.26 -6.03
C ASP A 241 20.63 -3.47 -6.78
N LYS A 242 21.21 -4.67 -6.67
CA LYS A 242 22.38 -5.12 -7.43
C LYS A 242 21.97 -5.91 -8.69
N VAL A 243 20.68 -5.94 -9.02
CA VAL A 243 20.11 -6.63 -10.19
C VAL A 243 20.30 -8.15 -10.11
N ASN A 244 20.52 -8.70 -8.93
CA ASN A 244 20.49 -10.14 -8.74
C ASN A 244 19.04 -10.60 -8.67
N GLN A 245 18.72 -11.63 -9.44
CA GLN A 245 17.41 -12.28 -9.42
C GLN A 245 17.50 -13.59 -8.63
N PHE A 246 16.58 -13.77 -7.70
CA PHE A 246 16.40 -15.02 -6.97
C PHE A 246 14.93 -15.29 -6.73
N THR A 247 14.60 -16.50 -6.25
CA THR A 247 13.21 -16.91 -6.01
C THR A 247 13.06 -17.52 -4.63
N LEU A 248 11.98 -17.17 -3.94
CA LEU A 248 11.57 -17.77 -2.69
C LEU A 248 10.41 -18.73 -2.93
N THR A 249 10.40 -19.81 -2.16
CA THR A 249 9.26 -20.74 -2.05
C THR A 249 8.45 -20.47 -0.79
N SER A 250 7.30 -21.14 -0.63
CA SER A 250 6.47 -21.06 0.58
C SER A 250 7.20 -21.40 1.89
N LYS A 251 8.31 -22.13 1.81
CA LYS A 251 9.13 -22.52 2.97
C LYS A 251 10.20 -21.49 3.33
N GLN A 252 10.34 -20.42 2.56
CA GLN A 252 11.41 -19.44 2.71
C GLN A 252 10.87 -18.06 3.06
N TYR A 253 11.73 -17.26 3.69
CA TYR A 253 11.45 -15.86 3.98
C TYR A 253 12.76 -15.06 4.01
N LEU A 254 12.65 -13.73 4.03
CA LEU A 254 13.80 -12.84 4.14
C LEU A 254 13.93 -12.29 5.56
N LEU A 255 15.13 -12.38 6.12
CA LEU A 255 15.55 -11.62 7.29
C LEU A 255 16.34 -10.40 6.80
N LEU A 256 15.87 -9.19 7.13
CA LEU A 256 16.53 -7.94 6.76
C LEU A 256 17.65 -7.61 7.75
N GLU A 257 18.85 -7.36 7.25
CA GLU A 257 19.97 -6.82 8.02
C GLU A 257 20.24 -5.38 7.58
N LYS A 258 21.33 -4.76 8.07
CA LYS A 258 21.60 -3.35 7.79
C LYS A 258 21.76 -3.05 6.30
N ASN A 259 22.59 -3.81 5.60
CA ASN A 259 22.94 -3.58 4.19
C ASN A 259 22.66 -4.79 3.28
N GLU A 260 22.17 -5.88 3.86
CA GLU A 260 21.97 -7.15 3.17
C GLU A 260 20.75 -7.88 3.75
N TYR A 261 20.37 -8.98 3.10
CA TYR A 261 19.28 -9.84 3.53
C TYR A 261 19.74 -11.29 3.55
N LYS A 262 19.13 -12.09 4.43
CA LYS A 262 19.34 -13.54 4.51
C LYS A 262 18.07 -14.27 4.10
N ILE A 263 18.23 -15.27 3.23
CA ILE A 263 17.15 -16.20 2.90
C ILE A 263 17.15 -17.29 3.96
N ILE A 264 16.08 -17.35 4.75
CA ILE A 264 15.91 -18.36 5.78
C ILE A 264 14.89 -19.39 5.31
N THR A 265 15.17 -20.67 5.52
CA THR A 265 14.26 -21.78 5.20
C THR A 265 13.69 -22.32 6.51
N LYS A 266 12.36 -22.42 6.61
CA LYS A 266 11.69 -23.09 7.73
C LYS A 266 11.85 -24.61 7.58
N GLU A 267 12.21 -25.25 8.68
CA GLU A 267 12.25 -26.71 8.81
C GLU A 267 10.84 -27.32 8.82
#